data_AF-A0A319CRC8-F1
#
_entry.id   AF-A0A319CRC8-F1
#
_cell.length_a   1.000
_cell.length_b   1.000
_cell.length_c   1.000
_cell.angle_alpha   90.00
_cell.angle_beta   90.00
_cell.angle_gamma   90.00
#
_symmetry.space_group_name_H-M   'P 1'
#
loop_
_entity.id
_entity.type
_entity.pdbx_description
1 polymer ?
#
loop_
_entity_poly.entity_id
_entity_poly.type
_entity_poly.pdbx_seq_one_letter_code
_entity_poly.pdbx_strand_id
1 'polypeptide(L)'
;MAVFDGIGSLLRPCLAFWIVLATIISPAASQFCSFWSGNCVDALAQTAVSFQFPPLFTDSLNLYYGFDANARGKGQQPMTKVSYWLSYGGNIDNSIIMGNHTTEIGLRVGNLTGTPSGSNNGCDGVWGPQCSTDLKALLTEALYGLTSSGEYYTFPLQTVLSQMLLKRPHLPSCFPQLFDVGGIPTMAFVQETGPDQTATFQTAGSSNNPWRTWFLDNMTAHEQAAQVAVAIISRAPAYDGLLPQQSGDVQVELVCTQAPSSGGSSSASSGS
;
A
#
# COMPACT_ATOMS: atom_id res chain seq x y z
N MET A 1 65.35 -1.37 48.11
CA MET A 1 64.74 -0.08 47.69
C MET A 1 64.64 -0.12 46.16
N ALA A 2 63.51 0.36 45.60
CA ALA A 2 62.96 0.09 44.24
C ALA A 2 62.22 -1.26 44.16
N VAL A 3 60.89 -1.37 44.36
CA VAL A 3 59.72 -0.81 43.63
C VAL A 3 59.65 -1.28 42.17
N PHE A 4 58.82 -2.29 41.92
CA PHE A 4 58.09 -2.46 40.66
C PHE A 4 56.75 -3.14 40.97
N ASP A 5 55.85 -2.35 41.53
CA ASP A 5 54.42 -2.63 41.63
C ASP A 5 53.73 -2.32 40.29
N GLY A 6 52.84 -3.23 39.88
CA GLY A 6 51.55 -2.88 39.27
C GLY A 6 51.51 -2.27 37.85
N ILE A 7 51.50 -3.12 36.81
CA ILE A 7 50.90 -2.76 35.50
C ILE A 7 49.96 -3.86 34.97
N GLY A 8 49.68 -4.92 35.74
CA GLY A 8 48.92 -6.07 35.25
C GLY A 8 47.38 -5.94 35.26
N SER A 9 46.80 -4.92 35.91
CA SER A 9 45.36 -4.97 36.28
C SER A 9 44.47 -3.88 35.65
N LEU A 10 45.01 -2.88 34.97
CA LEU A 10 44.21 -1.77 34.42
C LEU A 10 43.73 -1.99 32.97
N LEU A 11 44.30 -2.97 32.26
CA LEU A 11 43.91 -3.26 30.86
C LEU A 11 42.71 -4.20 30.72
N ARG A 12 42.39 -4.96 31.79
CA ARG A 12 41.30 -5.94 31.81
C ARG A 12 39.89 -5.33 31.78
N PRO A 13 39.57 -4.24 32.51
CA PRO A 13 38.23 -3.65 32.46
C PRO A 13 37.96 -2.89 31.16
N CYS A 14 38.97 -2.33 30.49
CA CYS A 14 38.80 -1.68 29.18
C CYS A 14 38.49 -2.69 28.07
N LEU A 15 39.12 -3.86 28.07
CA LEU A 15 38.84 -4.93 27.11
C LEU A 15 37.41 -5.48 27.24
N ALA A 16 36.92 -5.62 28.48
CA ALA A 16 35.53 -6.02 28.73
C ALA A 16 34.53 -4.95 28.27
N PHE A 17 34.86 -3.66 28.45
CA PHE A 17 34.01 -2.56 27.98
C PHE A 17 33.93 -2.51 26.44
N TRP A 18 35.04 -2.77 25.73
CA TRP A 18 35.05 -2.84 24.25
C TRP A 18 34.28 -4.04 23.70
N ILE A 19 34.30 -5.20 24.36
CA ILE A 19 33.52 -6.37 23.95
C ILE A 19 32.01 -6.12 24.15
N VAL A 20 31.61 -5.49 25.24
CA VAL A 20 30.21 -5.10 25.47
C VAL A 20 29.77 -4.03 24.46
N LEU A 21 30.62 -3.05 24.15
CA LEU A 21 30.31 -2.03 23.14
C LEU A 21 30.18 -2.63 21.73
N ALA A 22 30.99 -3.65 21.38
CA ALA A 22 30.88 -4.37 20.12
C ALA A 22 29.59 -5.21 20.00
N THR A 23 29.01 -5.68 21.11
CA THR A 23 27.70 -6.37 21.09
C THR A 23 26.52 -5.40 21.01
N ILE A 24 26.67 -4.17 21.50
CA ILE A 24 25.61 -3.14 21.45
C ILE A 24 25.58 -2.46 20.07
N ILE A 25 26.71 -2.39 19.39
CA ILE A 25 26.81 -1.93 18.01
C ILE A 25 26.81 -3.16 17.10
N SER A 26 25.71 -3.92 17.13
CA SER A 26 25.37 -4.67 15.93
C SER A 26 25.09 -3.60 14.87
N PRO A 27 25.87 -3.50 13.77
CA PRO A 27 25.41 -2.72 12.65
C PRO A 27 24.06 -3.36 12.29
N ALA A 28 22.97 -2.62 12.49
CA ALA A 28 21.74 -2.93 11.77
C ALA A 28 22.21 -3.03 10.32
N ALA A 29 22.30 -4.24 9.78
CA ALA A 29 22.70 -4.42 8.42
C ALA A 29 21.66 -3.63 7.62
N SER A 30 22.05 -2.45 7.13
CA SER A 30 21.27 -1.76 6.12
C SER A 30 21.27 -2.73 4.96
N GLN A 31 20.23 -3.56 4.87
CA GLN A 31 20.06 -4.49 3.77
C GLN A 31 19.92 -3.60 2.54
N PHE A 32 21.02 -3.44 1.81
CA PHE A 32 21.01 -2.69 0.57
C PHE A 32 20.06 -3.38 -0.39
N CYS A 33 18.99 -2.68 -0.71
CA CYS A 33 17.96 -3.18 -1.59
C CYS A 33 18.37 -2.94 -3.03
N SER A 34 18.89 -3.99 -3.67
CA SER A 34 19.19 -3.94 -5.11
C SER A 34 17.97 -3.46 -5.89
N PHE A 35 18.18 -2.53 -6.82
CA PHE A 35 17.14 -2.08 -7.75
C PHE A 35 16.42 -3.27 -8.39
N TRP A 36 17.16 -4.33 -8.73
CA TRP A 36 16.62 -5.53 -9.41
C TRP A 36 15.91 -6.53 -8.50
N SER A 37 15.95 -6.33 -7.19
CA SER A 37 15.18 -7.16 -6.25
C SER A 37 13.72 -6.68 -6.22
N GLY A 38 12.80 -7.61 -6.47
CA GLY A 38 11.35 -7.37 -6.33
C GLY A 38 10.83 -7.51 -4.89
N ASN A 39 11.68 -7.94 -3.95
CA ASN A 39 11.29 -8.18 -2.57
C ASN A 39 11.55 -6.97 -1.66
N CYS A 40 12.07 -5.87 -2.21
CA CYS A 40 12.26 -4.65 -1.47
C CYS A 40 12.47 -3.43 -2.35
N VAL A 41 12.29 -2.25 -1.78
CA VAL A 41 12.49 -0.96 -2.44
C VAL A 41 13.39 -0.06 -1.59
N ASP A 42 14.46 0.44 -2.21
CA ASP A 42 15.26 1.54 -1.67
C ASP A 42 14.74 2.82 -2.31
N ALA A 43 13.68 3.37 -1.72
CA ALA A 43 12.87 4.37 -2.39
C ALA A 43 13.61 5.71 -2.53
N LEU A 44 13.80 6.16 -3.77
CA LEU A 44 14.21 7.54 -4.07
C LEU A 44 13.17 8.55 -3.57
N ALA A 45 11.89 8.17 -3.66
CA ALA A 45 10.77 8.92 -3.12
C ALA A 45 9.72 7.95 -2.59
N GLN A 46 9.19 8.25 -1.41
CA GLN A 46 8.14 7.48 -0.74
C GLN A 46 7.11 8.44 -0.16
N THR A 47 5.86 8.01 -0.20
CA THR A 47 4.74 8.66 0.46
C THR A 47 3.96 7.65 1.29
N ALA A 48 3.31 8.14 2.34
CA ALA A 48 2.42 7.37 3.19
C ALA A 48 1.12 8.15 3.35
N VAL A 49 0.00 7.52 3.04
CA VAL A 49 -1.34 8.12 3.19
C VAL A 49 -2.10 7.33 4.24
N SER A 50 -2.54 8.03 5.28
CA SER A 50 -3.38 7.46 6.33
C SER A 50 -4.85 7.62 5.96
N PHE A 51 -5.62 6.54 6.05
CA PHE A 51 -7.06 6.54 5.75
C PHE A 51 -7.81 5.63 6.72
N GLN A 52 -9.11 5.90 6.90
CA GLN A 52 -9.99 5.10 7.74
C GLN A 52 -10.75 4.08 6.89
N PHE A 53 -10.97 2.89 7.44
CA PHE A 53 -11.78 1.85 6.79
C PHE A 53 -12.70 1.14 7.80
N PRO A 54 -13.65 1.89 8.40
CA PRO A 54 -14.60 1.35 9.37
C PRO A 54 -15.65 0.46 8.68
N PRO A 55 -16.33 -0.42 9.42
CA PRO A 55 -16.25 -0.61 10.87
C PRO A 55 -15.22 -1.65 11.30
N LEU A 56 -14.64 -2.42 10.36
CA LEU A 56 -13.71 -3.50 10.72
C LEU A 56 -12.44 -2.96 11.37
N PHE A 57 -11.81 -1.96 10.75
CA PHE A 57 -10.62 -1.31 11.32
C PHE A 57 -11.03 -0.13 12.19
N THR A 58 -10.64 -0.17 13.46
CA THR A 58 -10.88 0.93 14.40
C THR A 58 -9.79 2.01 14.30
N ASP A 59 -8.61 1.62 13.85
CA ASP A 59 -7.47 2.51 13.61
C ASP A 59 -7.31 2.80 12.12
N SER A 60 -6.61 3.90 11.81
CA SER A 60 -6.26 4.22 10.44
C SER A 60 -5.28 3.19 9.84
N LEU A 61 -5.51 2.86 8.57
CA LEU A 61 -4.60 2.12 7.72
C LEU A 61 -3.61 3.09 7.07
N ASN A 62 -2.36 2.67 6.86
CA ASN A 62 -1.37 3.47 6.15
C ASN A 62 -1.01 2.80 4.82
N LEU A 63 -1.37 3.44 3.71
CA LEU A 63 -0.94 3.06 2.38
C LEU A 63 0.41 3.68 2.07
N TYR A 64 1.41 2.83 1.84
CA TYR A 64 2.72 3.25 1.38
C TYR A 64 2.85 3.02 -0.12
N TYR A 65 3.40 4.03 -0.77
CA TYR A 65 3.75 3.99 -2.19
C TYR A 65 5.13 4.61 -2.34
N GLY A 66 6.04 3.89 -2.96
CA GLY A 66 7.40 4.36 -3.18
C GLY A 66 7.95 3.88 -4.51
N PHE A 67 8.89 4.64 -5.05
CA PHE A 67 9.62 4.23 -6.23
C PHE A 67 11.12 4.49 -6.09
N ASP A 68 11.87 3.66 -6.80
CA ASP A 68 13.29 3.74 -7.07
C ASP A 68 13.46 3.85 -8.59
N ALA A 69 14.58 4.39 -9.07
CA ALA A 69 14.81 4.62 -10.49
C ALA A 69 16.25 4.31 -10.87
N ASN A 70 16.39 3.67 -12.03
CA ASN A 70 17.66 3.38 -12.66
C ASN A 70 17.71 4.08 -14.02
N ALA A 71 18.67 5.00 -14.20
CA ALA A 71 18.85 5.74 -15.44
C ALA A 71 19.24 4.84 -16.64
N ARG A 72 19.71 3.62 -16.39
CA ARG A 72 20.10 2.62 -17.41
C ARG A 72 19.54 1.24 -17.04
N GLY A 73 18.25 1.06 -17.34
CA GLY A 73 17.56 -0.22 -17.22
C GLY A 73 18.05 -1.31 -18.19
N LYS A 74 17.31 -2.43 -18.25
CA LYS A 74 17.61 -3.55 -19.17
C LYS A 74 17.37 -3.10 -20.62
N GLY A 75 18.42 -2.61 -21.29
CA GLY A 75 18.32 -2.05 -22.64
C GLY A 75 18.67 -0.56 -22.75
N GLN A 76 19.36 0.01 -21.76
CA GLN A 76 19.88 1.40 -21.73
C GLN A 76 18.82 2.51 -21.62
N GLN A 77 17.52 2.18 -21.62
CA GLN A 77 16.44 3.13 -21.33
C GLN A 77 16.23 3.28 -19.82
N PRO A 78 15.73 4.42 -19.34
CA PRO A 78 15.40 4.60 -17.93
C PRO A 78 14.33 3.60 -17.49
N MET A 79 14.42 3.14 -16.25
CA MET A 79 13.45 2.22 -15.66
C MET A 79 13.15 2.64 -14.24
N THR A 80 11.89 2.54 -13.81
CA THR A 80 11.50 2.72 -12.41
C THR A 80 11.06 1.39 -11.80
N LYS A 81 11.41 1.19 -10.52
CA LYS A 81 10.87 0.14 -9.67
C LYS A 81 9.90 0.81 -8.73
N VAL A 82 8.65 0.39 -8.74
CA VAL A 82 7.61 0.96 -7.88
C VAL A 82 7.08 -0.13 -6.97
N SER A 83 6.77 0.21 -5.74
CA SER A 83 6.28 -0.74 -4.74
C SER A 83 5.17 -0.15 -3.89
N TYR A 84 4.25 -1.00 -3.44
CA TYR A 84 3.23 -0.63 -2.46
C TYR A 84 3.09 -1.67 -1.36
N TRP A 85 2.61 -1.20 -0.22
CA TRP A 85 2.18 -2.04 0.89
C TRP A 85 1.22 -1.28 1.80
N LEU A 86 0.41 -2.02 2.56
CA LEU A 86 -0.29 -1.46 3.72
C LEU A 86 0.51 -1.76 4.99
N SER A 87 0.47 -0.81 5.91
CA SER A 87 0.85 -1.02 7.31
C SER A 87 -0.34 -0.70 8.21
N TYR A 88 -0.57 -1.55 9.21
CA TYR A 88 -1.67 -1.43 10.15
C TYR A 88 -1.32 -2.07 11.50
N GLY A 89 -1.87 -1.49 12.57
CA GLY A 89 -1.62 -1.89 13.96
C GLY A 89 -2.43 -3.10 14.44
N GLY A 90 -3.33 -3.63 13.62
CA GLY A 90 -4.10 -4.85 13.94
C GLY A 90 -5.30 -4.64 14.88
N ASN A 91 -5.62 -3.41 15.28
CA ASN A 91 -6.83 -3.13 16.05
C ASN A 91 -8.06 -3.19 15.14
N ILE A 92 -8.92 -4.17 15.42
CA ILE A 92 -10.17 -4.42 14.70
C ILE A 92 -11.32 -4.61 15.69
N ASP A 93 -12.53 -4.36 15.20
CA ASP A 93 -13.73 -4.74 15.90
C ASP A 93 -14.19 -6.12 15.41
N ASN A 94 -14.05 -7.17 16.24
CA ASN A 94 -14.53 -8.50 15.88
C ASN A 94 -16.07 -8.60 15.96
N SER A 95 -16.74 -7.71 16.69
CA SER A 95 -18.19 -7.78 16.90
C SER A 95 -19.00 -7.53 15.63
N ILE A 96 -18.40 -6.88 14.64
CA ILE A 96 -19.02 -6.61 13.33
C ILE A 96 -18.83 -7.77 12.33
N ILE A 97 -18.08 -8.81 12.70
CA ILE A 97 -17.86 -10.00 11.88
C ILE A 97 -19.08 -10.91 12.02
N MET A 98 -20.09 -10.63 11.19
CA MET A 98 -21.37 -11.35 11.19
C MET A 98 -21.48 -12.43 10.12
N GLY A 99 -20.46 -12.55 9.25
CA GLY A 99 -20.45 -13.46 8.12
C GLY A 99 -19.08 -13.48 7.45
N ASN A 100 -18.88 -14.41 6.51
CA ASN A 100 -17.63 -14.50 5.76
C ASN A 100 -17.52 -13.32 4.80
N HIS A 101 -16.49 -12.51 4.98
CA HIS A 101 -16.16 -11.39 4.11
C HIS A 101 -14.69 -11.47 3.70
N THR A 102 -14.40 -10.94 2.52
CA THR A 102 -13.04 -10.75 2.05
C THR A 102 -12.79 -9.26 1.91
N THR A 103 -11.69 -8.79 2.51
CA THR A 103 -11.18 -7.44 2.26
C THR A 103 -10.00 -7.49 1.30
N GLU A 104 -10.10 -6.73 0.23
CA GLU A 104 -9.15 -6.69 -0.88
C GLU A 104 -8.64 -5.28 -1.15
N ILE A 105 -7.46 -5.18 -1.73
CA ILE A 105 -6.89 -3.96 -2.29
C ILE A 105 -6.48 -4.19 -3.74
N GLY A 106 -7.03 -3.40 -4.65
CA GLY A 106 -6.60 -3.28 -6.05
C GLY A 106 -5.75 -2.03 -6.23
N LEU A 107 -4.65 -2.11 -6.97
CA LEU A 107 -3.80 -0.96 -7.25
C LEU A 107 -3.76 -0.59 -8.73
N ARG A 108 -4.22 0.60 -9.06
CA ARG A 108 -4.17 1.18 -10.41
C ARG A 108 -3.03 2.19 -10.49
N VAL A 109 -2.01 1.90 -11.31
CA VAL A 109 -0.82 2.75 -11.51
C VAL A 109 -0.64 3.05 -12.98
N GLY A 110 -0.21 4.28 -13.27
CA GLY A 110 0.12 4.74 -14.62
C GLY A 110 -1.03 5.45 -15.31
N ASN A 111 -0.72 6.22 -16.34
CA ASN A 111 -1.67 7.00 -17.13
C ASN A 111 -2.65 7.83 -16.27
N LEU A 112 -2.16 8.43 -15.18
CA LEU A 112 -2.93 9.35 -14.36
C LEU A 112 -1.98 10.33 -13.69
N THR A 113 -2.31 11.60 -13.83
CA THR A 113 -1.58 12.72 -13.26
C THR A 113 -2.56 13.61 -12.51
N GLY A 114 -2.07 14.38 -11.57
CA GLY A 114 -2.89 15.27 -10.75
C GLY A 114 -2.23 15.48 -9.40
N THR A 115 -2.93 16.18 -8.51
CA THR A 115 -2.44 16.45 -7.16
C THR A 115 -3.42 15.87 -6.16
N PRO A 116 -3.05 14.79 -5.43
CA PRO A 116 -3.93 14.20 -4.44
C PRO A 116 -4.41 15.23 -3.41
N SER A 117 -5.73 15.42 -3.32
CA SER A 117 -6.38 16.31 -2.34
C SER A 117 -7.89 16.02 -2.22
N GLY A 118 -8.55 16.65 -1.25
CA GLY A 118 -9.99 16.55 -1.01
C GLY A 118 -10.40 15.43 -0.04
N SER A 119 -11.70 15.16 0.03
CA SER A 119 -12.32 14.36 1.10
C SER A 119 -12.38 12.86 0.79
N ASN A 120 -12.21 12.45 -0.48
CA ASN A 120 -12.09 11.04 -0.86
C ASN A 120 -10.62 10.58 -0.88
N ASN A 121 -9.94 10.69 0.27
CA ASN A 121 -8.54 10.30 0.49
C ASN A 121 -7.60 10.67 -0.68
N GLY A 122 -7.68 11.93 -1.11
CA GLY A 122 -6.84 12.48 -2.15
C GLY A 122 -7.40 12.37 -3.58
N CYS A 123 -8.43 11.58 -3.84
CA CYS A 123 -8.90 11.35 -5.21
C CYS A 123 -9.66 12.52 -5.83
N ASP A 124 -10.28 13.39 -5.03
CA ASP A 124 -11.04 14.54 -5.56
C ASP A 124 -10.13 15.54 -6.29
N GLY A 125 -8.89 15.70 -5.84
CA GLY A 125 -7.90 16.55 -6.50
C GLY A 125 -7.39 16.02 -7.84
N VAL A 126 -7.66 14.75 -8.15
CA VAL A 126 -7.16 14.08 -9.36
C VAL A 126 -8.19 14.11 -10.48
N TRP A 127 -9.46 13.84 -10.18
CA TRP A 127 -10.54 13.75 -11.17
C TRP A 127 -11.85 14.44 -10.75
N GLY A 128 -11.86 15.14 -9.62
CA GLY A 128 -13.03 15.86 -9.11
C GLY A 128 -13.93 15.03 -8.17
N PRO A 129 -14.65 15.69 -7.25
CA PRO A 129 -15.44 15.01 -6.22
C PRO A 129 -16.61 14.18 -6.76
N GLN A 130 -17.18 14.59 -7.91
CA GLN A 130 -18.27 13.85 -8.54
C GLN A 130 -17.78 12.51 -9.08
N CYS A 131 -16.62 12.48 -9.75
CA CYS A 131 -16.03 11.23 -10.24
C CYS A 131 -15.69 10.28 -9.09
N SER A 132 -15.11 10.77 -7.99
CA SER A 132 -14.83 9.94 -6.81
C SER A 132 -16.10 9.27 -6.26
N THR A 133 -17.18 10.05 -6.14
CA THR A 133 -18.47 9.56 -5.63
C THR A 133 -19.08 8.53 -6.58
N ASP A 134 -19.15 8.84 -7.87
CA ASP A 134 -19.78 7.96 -8.87
C ASP A 134 -18.97 6.67 -9.07
N LEU A 135 -17.63 6.74 -9.00
CA LEU A 135 -16.77 5.56 -9.08
C LEU A 135 -16.95 4.65 -7.86
N LYS A 136 -17.02 5.22 -6.65
CA LYS A 136 -17.33 4.45 -5.43
C LYS A 136 -18.69 3.78 -5.55
N ALA A 137 -19.73 4.51 -5.96
CA ALA A 137 -21.06 3.98 -6.15
C ALA A 137 -21.09 2.83 -7.18
N LEU A 138 -20.46 3.02 -8.33
CA LEU A 138 -20.34 1.99 -9.37
C LEU A 138 -19.64 0.73 -8.87
N LEU A 139 -18.53 0.86 -8.15
CA LEU A 139 -17.79 -0.27 -7.60
C LEU A 139 -18.62 -1.02 -6.55
N THR A 140 -19.30 -0.29 -5.65
CA THR A 140 -20.20 -0.86 -4.65
C THR A 140 -21.35 -1.62 -5.31
N GLU A 141 -22.00 -1.05 -6.33
CA GLU A 141 -23.08 -1.69 -7.07
C GLU A 141 -22.60 -2.94 -7.82
N ALA A 142 -21.43 -2.89 -8.46
CA ALA A 142 -20.88 -4.04 -9.17
C ALA A 142 -20.50 -5.18 -8.23
N LEU A 143 -19.90 -4.88 -7.07
CA LEU A 143 -19.61 -5.85 -6.02
C LEU A 143 -20.88 -6.46 -5.42
N TYR A 144 -21.89 -5.63 -5.14
CA TYR A 144 -23.19 -6.10 -4.68
C TYR A 144 -23.86 -7.00 -5.73
N GLY A 145 -23.83 -6.61 -7.01
CA GLY A 145 -24.36 -7.40 -8.12
C GLY A 145 -23.66 -8.75 -8.25
N LEU A 146 -22.33 -8.79 -8.15
CA LEU A 146 -21.56 -10.04 -8.18
C LEU A 146 -21.89 -10.94 -6.97
N THR A 147 -21.90 -10.37 -5.77
CA THR A 147 -22.13 -11.14 -4.54
C THR A 147 -23.57 -11.64 -4.40
N SER A 148 -24.53 -11.01 -5.08
CA SER A 148 -25.93 -11.44 -5.13
C SER A 148 -26.30 -12.31 -6.34
N SER A 149 -25.45 -12.42 -7.35
CA SER A 149 -25.77 -13.16 -8.59
C SER A 149 -25.78 -14.69 -8.42
N GLY A 150 -25.12 -15.20 -7.38
CA GLY A 150 -24.87 -16.64 -7.19
C GLY A 150 -23.78 -17.20 -8.11
N GLU A 151 -23.14 -16.36 -8.94
CA GLU A 151 -21.99 -16.77 -9.74
C GLU A 151 -20.79 -17.10 -8.84
N TYR A 152 -20.00 -18.07 -9.25
CA TYR A 152 -18.78 -18.45 -8.52
C TYR A 152 -17.70 -17.36 -8.67
N TYR A 153 -17.15 -16.93 -7.54
CA TYR A 153 -15.97 -16.07 -7.47
C TYR A 153 -15.08 -16.46 -6.29
N THR A 154 -13.78 -16.19 -6.41
CA THR A 154 -12.84 -16.37 -5.28
C THR A 154 -12.59 -15.05 -4.56
N PHE A 155 -12.45 -13.98 -5.32
CA PHE A 155 -12.07 -12.66 -4.86
C PHE A 155 -12.98 -11.61 -5.52
N PRO A 156 -13.98 -11.08 -4.80
CA PRO A 156 -15.01 -10.24 -5.40
C PRO A 156 -14.45 -8.98 -6.09
N LEU A 157 -13.52 -8.25 -5.48
CA LEU A 157 -12.94 -7.04 -6.06
C LEU A 157 -12.11 -7.36 -7.31
N GLN A 158 -11.24 -8.36 -7.22
CA GLN A 158 -10.46 -8.80 -8.38
C GLN A 158 -11.37 -9.16 -9.56
N THR A 159 -12.47 -9.84 -9.28
CA THR A 159 -13.46 -10.26 -10.29
C THR A 159 -14.12 -9.04 -10.93
N VAL A 160 -14.65 -8.11 -10.13
CA VAL A 160 -15.29 -6.87 -10.61
C VAL A 160 -14.33 -6.02 -11.43
N LEU A 161 -13.11 -5.79 -10.93
CA LEU A 161 -12.12 -4.97 -11.65
C LEU A 161 -11.70 -5.62 -12.97
N SER A 162 -11.55 -6.95 -13.02
CA SER A 162 -11.24 -7.68 -14.25
C SER A 162 -12.37 -7.54 -15.27
N GLN A 163 -13.63 -7.64 -14.83
CA GLN A 163 -14.80 -7.43 -15.70
C GLN A 163 -14.88 -5.99 -16.21
N MET A 164 -14.61 -4.99 -15.38
CA MET A 164 -14.60 -3.58 -15.78
C MET A 164 -13.47 -3.26 -16.77
N LEU A 165 -12.32 -3.91 -16.68
CA LEU A 165 -11.25 -3.75 -17.67
C LEU A 165 -11.62 -4.34 -19.03
N LEU A 166 -12.37 -5.45 -19.05
CA LEU A 166 -12.87 -6.08 -20.28
C LEU A 166 -14.03 -5.29 -20.90
N LYS A 167 -14.98 -4.84 -20.07
CA LYS A 167 -16.13 -4.05 -20.47
C LYS A 167 -16.15 -2.76 -19.66
N ARG A 168 -15.48 -1.74 -20.20
CA ARG A 168 -15.29 -0.45 -19.53
C ARG A 168 -16.63 0.22 -19.23
N PRO A 169 -16.92 0.55 -17.97
CA PRO A 169 -18.11 1.29 -17.62
C PRO A 169 -17.99 2.73 -18.12
N HIS A 170 -19.13 3.31 -18.49
CA HIS A 170 -19.18 4.72 -18.86
C HIS A 170 -19.54 5.55 -17.63
N LEU A 171 -18.59 6.37 -17.17
CA LEU A 171 -18.77 7.32 -16.06
C LEU A 171 -18.62 8.75 -16.62
N PRO A 172 -19.72 9.46 -16.94
CA PRO A 172 -19.66 10.79 -17.54
C PRO A 172 -18.92 11.83 -16.70
N SER A 173 -18.94 11.66 -15.37
CA SER A 173 -18.25 12.52 -14.41
C SER A 173 -16.75 12.28 -14.35
N CYS A 174 -16.26 11.16 -14.89
CA CYS A 174 -14.87 10.74 -14.83
C CYS A 174 -14.15 10.92 -16.16
N PHE A 175 -12.83 11.01 -16.09
CA PHE A 175 -11.99 11.02 -17.28
C PHE A 175 -12.08 9.66 -18.02
N PRO A 176 -12.20 9.64 -19.37
CA PRO A 176 -12.44 8.39 -20.11
C PRO A 176 -11.36 7.31 -19.92
N GLN A 177 -10.14 7.72 -19.60
CA GLN A 177 -8.98 6.83 -19.47
C GLN A 177 -8.80 6.22 -18.08
N LEU A 178 -9.81 6.35 -17.20
CA LEU A 178 -9.74 5.82 -15.82
C LEU A 178 -9.35 4.32 -15.79
N PHE A 179 -9.93 3.54 -16.72
CA PHE A 179 -9.69 2.10 -16.90
C PHE A 179 -8.72 1.77 -18.05
N ASP A 180 -8.02 2.78 -18.62
CA ASP A 180 -7.01 2.57 -19.67
C ASP A 180 -5.66 2.20 -19.04
N VAL A 181 -5.63 1.03 -18.39
CA VAL A 181 -4.44 0.42 -17.81
C VAL A 181 -4.36 -1.05 -18.21
N GLY A 182 -3.14 -1.62 -18.27
CA GLY A 182 -2.95 -3.02 -18.63
C GLY A 182 -3.50 -4.01 -17.59
N GLY A 183 -3.71 -3.55 -16.36
CA GLY A 183 -4.27 -4.34 -15.28
C GLY A 183 -4.37 -3.54 -13.98
N ILE A 184 -5.20 -4.00 -13.06
CA ILE A 184 -5.28 -3.50 -11.69
C ILE A 184 -5.00 -4.71 -10.80
N PRO A 185 -3.74 -4.97 -10.42
CA PRO A 185 -3.41 -6.09 -9.55
C PRO A 185 -4.16 -5.95 -8.23
N THR A 186 -4.84 -7.03 -7.85
CA THR A 186 -5.63 -7.12 -6.63
C THR A 186 -5.09 -8.20 -5.71
N MET A 187 -5.27 -8.01 -4.41
CA MET A 187 -4.93 -8.97 -3.38
C MET A 187 -5.92 -8.90 -2.22
N ALA A 188 -6.31 -10.05 -1.69
CA ALA A 188 -6.99 -10.14 -0.41
C ALA A 188 -5.97 -9.97 0.72
N PHE A 189 -6.30 -9.18 1.74
CA PHE A 189 -5.45 -8.99 2.92
C PHE A 189 -6.19 -9.20 4.25
N VAL A 190 -7.52 -9.32 4.22
CA VAL A 190 -8.30 -9.81 5.36
C VAL A 190 -9.31 -10.85 4.88
N GLN A 191 -9.41 -11.96 5.61
CA GLN A 191 -10.48 -12.94 5.43
C GLN A 191 -11.18 -13.16 6.77
N GLU A 192 -12.47 -12.85 6.80
CA GLU A 192 -13.32 -12.95 7.97
C GLU A 192 -14.05 -14.29 7.97
N THR A 193 -14.17 -14.91 9.15
CA THR A 193 -14.94 -16.12 9.38
C THR A 193 -16.07 -15.80 10.36
N GLY A 194 -17.29 -15.75 9.84
CA GLY A 194 -18.49 -15.36 10.59
C GLY A 194 -18.74 -16.20 11.84
N PRO A 195 -18.79 -17.55 11.75
CA PRO A 195 -19.07 -18.43 12.88
C PRO A 195 -18.14 -18.24 14.08
N ASP A 196 -16.88 -17.91 13.82
CA ASP A 196 -15.85 -17.77 14.86
C ASP A 196 -15.64 -16.30 15.26
N GLN A 197 -16.28 -15.35 14.57
CA GLN A 197 -16.03 -13.90 14.70
C GLN A 197 -14.52 -13.56 14.65
N THR A 198 -13.80 -14.23 13.75
CA THR A 198 -12.36 -14.04 13.59
C THR A 198 -12.04 -13.48 12.22
N ALA A 199 -10.88 -12.82 12.14
CA ALA A 199 -10.31 -12.35 10.89
C ALA A 199 -8.85 -12.81 10.79
N THR A 200 -8.48 -13.31 9.62
CA THR A 200 -7.09 -13.64 9.29
C THR A 200 -6.51 -12.53 8.43
N PHE A 201 -5.31 -12.09 8.79
CA PHE A 201 -4.66 -10.95 8.14
C PHE A 201 -3.45 -11.39 7.36
N GLN A 202 -3.26 -10.79 6.19
CA GLN A 202 -1.96 -10.77 5.57
C GLN A 202 -0.97 -10.02 6.47
N THR A 203 0.30 -10.41 6.44
CA THR A 203 1.35 -9.69 7.16
C THR A 203 1.47 -8.26 6.61
N ALA A 204 1.44 -7.25 7.48
CA ALA A 204 1.71 -5.87 7.11
C ALA A 204 3.05 -5.77 6.35
N GLY A 205 3.09 -4.98 5.29
CA GLY A 205 4.28 -4.85 4.47
C GLY A 205 5.24 -3.79 4.99
N SER A 206 6.43 -3.75 4.38
CA SER A 206 7.45 -2.75 4.65
C SER A 206 8.27 -2.48 3.39
N SER A 207 9.16 -1.49 3.41
CA SER A 207 10.11 -1.29 2.30
C SER A 207 10.99 -2.51 2.03
N ASN A 208 11.25 -3.34 3.05
CA ASN A 208 12.05 -4.57 2.95
C ASN A 208 11.23 -5.82 2.59
N ASN A 209 9.90 -5.69 2.54
CA ASN A 209 8.97 -6.73 2.13
C ASN A 209 7.65 -6.08 1.67
N PRO A 210 7.66 -5.40 0.51
CA PRO A 210 6.48 -4.75 -0.01
C PRO A 210 5.51 -5.83 -0.48
N TRP A 211 4.22 -5.51 -0.51
CA TRP A 211 3.21 -6.45 -0.94
C TRP A 211 3.27 -6.73 -2.44
N ARG A 212 3.59 -5.70 -3.23
CA ARG A 212 3.91 -5.84 -4.65
C ARG A 212 4.97 -4.85 -5.07
N THR A 213 5.68 -5.26 -6.10
CA THR A 213 6.67 -4.45 -6.82
C THR A 213 6.52 -4.69 -8.31
N TRP A 214 6.64 -3.64 -9.10
CA TRP A 214 6.66 -3.69 -10.56
C TRP A 214 7.79 -2.85 -11.11
N PHE A 215 8.24 -3.23 -12.30
CA PHE A 215 9.26 -2.55 -13.07
C PHE A 215 8.60 -1.90 -14.28
N LEU A 216 8.78 -0.59 -14.42
CA LEU A 216 8.26 0.19 -15.54
C LEU A 216 9.42 0.55 -16.45
N ASP A 217 9.41 -0.03 -17.65
CA ASP A 217 10.35 0.30 -18.72
C ASP A 217 10.08 1.69 -19.30
N ASN A 218 11.14 2.36 -19.75
CA ASN A 218 11.08 3.67 -20.39
C ASN A 218 10.34 4.73 -19.55
N MET A 219 10.58 4.70 -18.24
CA MET A 219 10.01 5.63 -17.27
C MET A 219 11.14 6.30 -16.50
N THR A 220 11.22 7.62 -16.54
CA THR A 220 12.17 8.39 -15.73
C THR A 220 11.63 8.60 -14.30
N ALA A 221 12.53 8.94 -13.37
CA ALA A 221 12.14 9.31 -12.01
C ALA A 221 11.17 10.51 -12.00
N HIS A 222 11.39 11.48 -12.89
CA HIS A 222 10.54 12.68 -12.98
C HIS A 222 9.14 12.34 -13.49
N GLU A 223 9.02 11.55 -14.55
CA GLU A 223 7.73 11.10 -15.07
C GLU A 223 6.98 10.25 -14.04
N GLN A 224 7.69 9.37 -13.33
CA GLN A 224 7.13 8.54 -12.27
C GLN A 224 6.61 9.37 -11.08
N ALA A 225 7.33 10.43 -10.69
CA ALA A 225 6.87 11.34 -9.64
C ALA A 225 5.60 12.11 -10.03
N ALA A 226 5.35 12.31 -11.32
CA ALA A 226 4.10 12.92 -11.80
C ALA A 226 2.92 11.93 -11.79
N GLN A 227 3.17 10.62 -11.73
CA GLN A 227 2.11 9.61 -11.73
C GLN A 227 1.38 9.55 -10.39
N VAL A 228 0.05 9.46 -10.47
CA VAL A 228 -0.81 9.15 -9.34
C VAL A 228 -1.14 7.66 -9.36
N ALA A 229 -0.95 7.00 -8.21
CA ALA A 229 -1.44 5.66 -7.94
C ALA A 229 -2.78 5.74 -7.21
N VAL A 230 -3.68 4.81 -7.53
CA VAL A 230 -5.00 4.70 -6.91
C VAL A 230 -5.12 3.32 -6.29
N ALA A 231 -5.27 3.27 -4.98
CA ALA A 231 -5.71 2.07 -4.29
C ALA A 231 -7.24 2.05 -4.21
N ILE A 232 -7.82 0.92 -4.56
CA ILE A 232 -9.24 0.60 -4.44
C ILE A 232 -9.33 -0.47 -3.36
N ILE A 233 -9.88 -0.14 -2.20
CA ILE A 233 -10.05 -1.07 -1.09
C ILE A 233 -11.51 -1.44 -1.02
N SER A 234 -11.83 -2.71 -0.84
CA SER A 234 -13.20 -3.14 -0.61
C SER A 234 -13.32 -4.25 0.40
N ARG A 235 -14.43 -4.27 1.13
CA ARG A 235 -14.88 -5.39 1.96
C ARG A 235 -16.23 -5.85 1.42
N ALA A 236 -16.31 -7.10 1.00
CA ALA A 236 -17.52 -7.69 0.43
C ALA A 236 -17.69 -9.13 0.92
N PRO A 237 -18.92 -9.69 0.89
CA PRO A 237 -19.15 -11.08 1.22
C PRO A 237 -18.24 -12.03 0.42
N ALA A 238 -17.75 -13.07 1.07
CA ALA A 238 -17.11 -14.18 0.39
C ALA A 238 -18.17 -15.01 -0.37
N TYR A 239 -17.77 -15.81 -1.35
CA TYR A 239 -18.71 -16.62 -2.15
C TYR A 239 -19.56 -17.58 -1.30
N ASP A 240 -18.98 -18.14 -0.24
CA ASP A 240 -19.65 -19.00 0.73
C ASP A 240 -20.27 -18.22 1.91
N GLY A 241 -20.22 -16.89 1.86
CA GLY A 241 -20.76 -15.99 2.86
C GLY A 241 -22.28 -15.83 2.77
N LEU A 242 -22.82 -15.07 3.73
CA LEU A 242 -24.21 -14.65 3.67
C LEU A 242 -24.39 -13.67 2.51
N LEU A 243 -25.46 -13.86 1.74
CA LEU A 243 -25.82 -12.92 0.69
C LEU A 243 -26.08 -11.54 1.31
N PRO A 244 -25.54 -10.47 0.71
CA PRO A 244 -25.83 -9.12 1.19
C PRO A 244 -27.32 -8.84 1.02
N GLN A 245 -27.94 -8.20 2.01
CA GLN A 245 -29.35 -7.81 1.90
C GLN A 245 -29.51 -6.47 1.19
N GLN A 246 -28.45 -5.66 1.17
CA GLN A 246 -28.42 -4.35 0.57
C GLN A 246 -27.00 -3.98 0.11
N SER A 247 -26.89 -3.01 -0.80
CA SER A 247 -25.59 -2.53 -1.29
C SER A 247 -24.71 -1.92 -0.19
N GLY A 248 -25.31 -1.44 0.90
CA GLY A 248 -24.60 -0.93 2.08
C GLY A 248 -23.82 -1.99 2.86
N ASP A 249 -24.03 -3.28 2.58
CA ASP A 249 -23.25 -4.37 3.16
C ASP A 249 -21.89 -4.55 2.47
N VAL A 250 -21.68 -3.87 1.33
CA VAL A 250 -20.40 -3.75 0.63
C VAL A 250 -19.77 -2.40 0.95
N GLN A 251 -18.48 -2.41 1.25
CA GLN A 251 -17.71 -1.20 1.50
C GLN A 251 -16.65 -1.01 0.44
N VAL A 252 -16.49 0.22 -0.04
CA VAL A 252 -15.48 0.62 -1.01
C VAL A 252 -14.84 1.92 -0.55
N GLU A 253 -13.52 1.96 -0.57
CA GLU A 253 -12.74 3.16 -0.33
C GLU A 253 -11.70 3.36 -1.45
N LEU A 254 -11.44 4.62 -1.79
CA LEU A 254 -10.47 5.01 -2.81
C LEU A 254 -9.38 5.81 -2.12
N VAL A 255 -8.12 5.52 -2.40
CA VAL A 255 -6.98 6.29 -1.87
C VAL A 255 -6.06 6.64 -3.02
N CYS A 256 -5.93 7.93 -3.31
CA CYS A 256 -5.07 8.43 -4.36
C CYS A 256 -3.78 8.99 -3.74
N THR A 257 -2.65 8.56 -4.30
CA THR A 257 -1.34 8.91 -3.76
C THR A 257 -0.34 9.19 -4.86
N GLN A 258 0.60 10.08 -4.58
CA GLN A 258 1.66 10.50 -5.48
C GLN A 258 2.95 10.55 -4.68
N ALA A 259 3.99 9.88 -5.17
CA ALA A 259 5.30 9.98 -4.55
C ALA A 259 5.86 11.39 -4.77
N PRO A 260 6.53 12.00 -3.77
CA PRO A 260 7.04 13.35 -3.90
C PRO A 260 8.03 13.45 -5.07
N SER A 261 7.94 14.51 -5.86
CA SER A 261 9.00 14.86 -6.80
C SER A 261 10.23 15.27 -5.98
N SER A 262 11.38 14.66 -6.25
CA SER A 262 12.63 15.02 -5.59
C SER A 262 12.96 16.48 -5.89
N GLY A 263 12.68 17.37 -4.94
CA GLY A 263 12.83 18.82 -5.12
C GLY A 263 12.18 19.66 -4.00
N GLY A 264 12.39 19.28 -2.74
CA GLY A 264 11.88 20.06 -1.60
C GLY A 264 12.33 19.49 -0.27
N SER A 265 13.58 19.76 0.11
CA SER A 265 14.02 19.60 1.49
C SER A 265 13.23 20.58 2.36
N SER A 266 12.12 20.14 2.95
CA SER A 266 11.56 20.82 4.11
C SER A 266 12.39 20.46 5.33
N SER A 267 13.59 21.05 5.40
CA SER A 267 14.23 21.28 6.69
C SER A 267 13.28 22.13 7.52
N ALA A 268 12.55 21.49 8.43
CA ALA A 268 11.83 22.19 9.49
C ALA A 268 12.88 22.90 10.34
N SER A 269 13.10 24.19 10.05
CA SER A 269 13.81 25.08 10.94
C SER A 269 12.94 25.24 12.19
N SER A 270 13.28 24.50 13.24
CA SER A 270 12.91 24.86 14.60
C SER A 270 13.55 26.22 14.91
N GLY A 271 12.74 27.27 14.92
CA GLY A 271 13.16 28.64 15.17
C GLY A 271 12.37 29.28 16.29
N SER A 272 13.00 29.27 17.47
CA SER A 272 12.88 30.18 18.65
C SER A 272 11.53 30.36 19.33
#